data_AF-A0A2H1ECJ0-F1
#
_entry.id   AF-A0A2H1ECJ0-F1
#
_cell.length_a   1.000
_cell.length_b   1.000
_cell.length_c   1.000
_cell.angle_alpha   90.00
_cell.angle_beta   90.00
_cell.angle_gamma   90.00
#
_symmetry.space_group_name_H-M   'P 1'
#
loop_
_entity.id
_entity.type
_entity.pdbx_description
1 polymer ?
#
loop_
_entity_poly.entity_id
_entity_poly.type
_entity_poly.pdbx_seq_one_letter_code
_entity_poly.pdbx_strand_id
1 'polypeptide(L)'
;MKKIVIVLLILISSILYTERKKIMNPIIAVITKSSHINEKGITIKNRVKPSYGYKRVSYEAGTFESFIQNYTLKEYGSSIINYDKTKYFYQIGHIGILTLSVPENGLQQCADALIRLRAEYLWKTNQKEKIGFEFTSGHYCSWKKYAGGYRPKIEGNKVTFYKIAKANYTKTAFYKYLNLIYTYSGTLSLYNELPKVVREEDLQLGDMLVKPGTPGHILMLVDEVINKKGEKLFVLAQGNTPAQSVHLLKNFNNASLTPWYSLKKNALIQVPGYSFDNSQFIRFKN
;
A
#
# COMPACT_ATOMS: atom_id res chain seq x y z
N MET A 1 66.06 -15.97 -2.59
CA MET A 1 64.80 -16.70 -2.84
C MET A 1 63.90 -16.81 -1.61
N LYS A 2 64.36 -17.33 -0.45
CA LYS A 2 63.53 -17.49 0.77
C LYS A 2 62.86 -16.21 1.29
N LYS A 3 63.54 -15.05 1.26
CA LYS A 3 62.97 -13.76 1.74
C LYS A 3 61.82 -13.24 0.87
N ILE A 4 61.84 -13.50 -0.45
CA ILE A 4 60.80 -13.07 -1.39
C ILE A 4 59.51 -13.88 -1.19
N VAL A 5 59.64 -15.18 -0.89
CA VAL A 5 58.50 -16.07 -0.61
C VAL A 5 57.76 -15.65 0.66
N ILE A 6 58.46 -15.21 1.70
CA ILE A 6 57.85 -14.75 2.95
C ILE A 6 57.04 -13.47 2.73
N VAL A 7 57.56 -12.52 1.94
CA VAL A 7 56.84 -11.27 1.62
C VAL A 7 55.58 -11.54 0.81
N LEU A 8 55.63 -12.46 -0.16
CA LEU A 8 54.46 -12.88 -0.94
C LEU A 8 53.38 -13.55 -0.07
N LEU A 9 53.77 -14.39 0.89
CA LEU A 9 52.83 -15.03 1.82
C LEU A 9 52.14 -14.02 2.75
N ILE A 10 52.84 -12.99 3.21
CA ILE A 10 52.27 -11.89 4.02
C ILE A 10 51.31 -11.04 3.18
N LEU A 11 51.64 -10.77 1.92
CA LEU A 11 50.76 -10.05 1.00
C LEU A 11 49.48 -10.84 0.73
N ILE A 12 49.57 -12.14 0.47
CA ILE A 12 48.41 -13.00 0.24
C ILE A 12 47.54 -13.10 1.50
N SER A 13 48.12 -13.24 2.69
CA SER A 13 47.36 -13.27 3.94
C SER A 13 46.66 -11.94 4.22
N SER A 14 47.31 -10.81 3.91
CA SER A 14 46.70 -9.48 4.03
C SER A 14 45.53 -9.28 3.07
N ILE A 15 45.66 -9.75 1.82
CA ILE A 15 44.61 -9.70 0.79
C ILE A 15 43.42 -10.57 1.23
N LEU A 16 43.67 -11.81 1.67
CA LEU A 16 42.64 -12.72 2.18
C LEU A 16 41.94 -12.17 3.44
N TYR A 17 42.67 -11.46 4.31
CA TYR A 17 42.10 -10.79 5.47
C TYR A 17 41.19 -9.62 5.07
N THR A 18 41.60 -8.78 4.11
CA THR A 18 40.76 -7.70 3.58
C THR A 18 39.51 -8.21 2.84
N GLU A 19 39.64 -9.29 2.07
CA GLU A 19 38.52 -9.97 1.39
C GLU A 19 37.53 -10.54 2.42
N ARG A 20 38.01 -11.24 3.47
CA ARG A 20 37.15 -11.68 4.58
C ARG A 20 36.44 -10.53 5.28
N LYS A 21 37.10 -9.40 5.51
CA LYS A 21 36.49 -8.21 6.15
C LYS A 21 35.42 -7.58 5.24
N LYS A 22 35.64 -7.56 3.92
CA LYS A 22 34.64 -7.15 2.92
C LYS A 22 33.43 -8.08 2.86
N ILE A 23 33.61 -9.39 3.09
CA ILE A 23 32.51 -10.38 3.09
C ILE A 23 31.79 -10.44 4.45
N MET A 24 32.50 -10.24 5.57
CA MET A 24 31.89 -10.22 6.91
C MET A 24 31.12 -8.93 7.21
N ASN A 25 31.52 -7.77 6.69
CA ASN A 25 30.81 -6.51 6.91
C ASN A 25 29.35 -6.48 6.40
N PRO A 26 29.00 -6.97 5.20
CA PRO A 26 27.59 -7.05 4.77
C PRO A 26 26.81 -8.10 5.56
N ILE A 27 27.45 -9.20 6.00
CA ILE A 27 26.79 -10.24 6.82
C ILE A 27 26.51 -9.73 8.25
N ILE A 28 27.38 -8.92 8.84
CA ILE A 28 27.18 -8.31 10.16
C ILE A 28 26.17 -7.15 10.10
N ALA A 29 26.11 -6.41 9.00
CA ALA A 29 25.07 -5.41 8.74
C ALA A 29 23.66 -6.05 8.60
N VAL A 30 23.58 -7.30 8.14
CA VAL A 30 22.33 -8.09 8.13
C VAL A 30 21.90 -8.51 9.54
N ILE A 31 22.80 -8.51 10.54
CA ILE A 31 22.56 -9.04 11.89
C ILE A 31 22.36 -7.93 12.95
N THR A 32 22.61 -6.65 12.64
CA THR A 32 22.33 -5.51 13.56
C THR A 32 20.87 -5.04 13.48
N LYS A 33 20.01 -5.98 13.85
CA LYS A 33 18.73 -5.91 14.59
C LYS A 33 18.25 -4.53 15.06
N SER A 34 17.76 -3.72 14.14
CA SER A 34 16.63 -2.83 14.39
C SER A 34 15.53 -3.21 13.43
N SER A 35 14.91 -4.38 13.62
CA SER A 35 13.63 -4.61 12.96
C SER A 35 12.63 -3.67 13.64
N HIS A 36 12.16 -2.66 12.91
CA HIS A 36 11.04 -1.82 13.33
C HIS A 36 9.72 -2.62 13.27
N ILE A 37 9.78 -3.91 13.60
CA ILE A 37 8.71 -4.89 13.52
C ILE A 37 8.50 -5.45 14.92
N ASN A 38 7.23 -5.50 15.30
CA ASN A 38 6.71 -6.23 16.43
C ASN A 38 5.90 -7.41 15.89
N GLU A 39 6.46 -8.60 15.96
CA GLU A 39 5.86 -9.82 15.38
C GLU A 39 4.53 -10.19 16.05
N LYS A 40 4.32 -9.79 17.31
CA LYS A 40 3.05 -9.96 18.04
C LYS A 40 2.00 -8.90 17.69
N GLY A 41 2.33 -7.90 16.89
CA GLY A 41 1.42 -6.83 16.50
C GLY A 41 0.36 -7.33 15.51
N ILE A 42 -0.91 -7.23 15.89
CA ILE A 42 -2.07 -7.65 15.09
C ILE A 42 -2.80 -6.52 14.36
N THR A 43 -2.29 -5.28 14.44
CA THR A 43 -2.76 -4.12 13.68
C THR A 43 -1.57 -3.45 13.00
N ILE A 44 -1.81 -2.58 12.01
CA ILE A 44 -0.73 -1.84 11.34
C ILE A 44 0.13 -1.07 12.36
N LYS A 45 -0.50 -0.25 13.20
CA LYS A 45 0.12 0.52 14.28
C LYS A 45 0.97 -0.33 15.22
N ASN A 46 0.49 -1.52 15.57
CA ASN A 46 1.17 -2.38 16.55
C ASN A 46 2.23 -3.27 15.91
N ARG A 47 2.13 -3.58 14.62
CA ARG A 47 3.12 -4.37 13.85
C ARG A 47 4.38 -3.58 13.57
N VAL A 48 4.26 -2.28 13.29
CA VAL A 48 5.40 -1.43 12.97
C VAL A 48 5.77 -0.63 14.22
N LYS A 49 7.04 -0.68 14.64
CA LYS A 49 7.56 0.15 15.74
C LYS A 49 8.00 1.50 15.15
N PRO A 50 7.75 2.63 15.83
CA PRO A 50 8.30 3.91 15.39
C PRO A 50 9.83 3.84 15.29
N SER A 51 10.39 4.47 14.25
CA SER A 51 11.84 4.61 14.11
C SER A 51 12.43 5.48 15.22
N TYR A 52 13.72 5.32 15.53
CA TYR A 52 14.39 6.09 16.58
C TYR A 52 14.29 7.60 16.32
N GLY A 53 13.88 8.37 17.34
CA GLY A 53 13.71 9.82 17.22
C GLY A 53 12.38 10.26 16.60
N TYR A 54 11.55 9.32 16.14
CA TYR A 54 10.22 9.58 15.61
C TYR A 54 9.12 9.25 16.62
N LYS A 55 8.04 10.02 16.58
CA LYS A 55 6.80 9.74 17.31
C LYS A 55 5.69 9.44 16.31
N ARG A 56 4.86 8.45 16.62
CA ARG A 56 3.69 8.12 15.79
C ARG A 56 2.66 9.24 15.85
N VAL A 57 2.15 9.63 14.69
CA VAL A 57 1.05 10.59 14.59
C VAL A 57 -0.23 9.92 15.08
N SER A 58 -0.98 10.65 15.92
CA SER A 58 -2.26 10.19 16.46
C SER A 58 -3.40 10.85 15.72
N TYR A 59 -4.44 10.07 15.46
CA TYR A 59 -5.62 10.48 14.71
C TYR A 59 -6.87 10.32 15.57
N GLU A 60 -7.84 11.19 15.37
CA GLU A 60 -9.10 11.14 16.10
C GLU A 60 -9.86 9.84 15.78
N ALA A 61 -10.51 9.25 16.79
CA ALA A 61 -11.30 8.05 16.62
C ALA A 61 -12.45 8.28 15.63
N GLY A 62 -12.72 7.31 14.76
CA GLY A 62 -13.76 7.41 13.74
C GLY A 62 -13.32 8.08 12.43
N THR A 63 -12.12 8.65 12.37
CA THR A 63 -11.50 9.12 11.10
C THR A 63 -11.02 7.96 10.24
N PHE A 64 -10.79 8.20 8.95
CA PHE A 64 -10.30 7.17 8.03
C PHE A 64 -8.84 6.80 8.34
N GLU A 65 -8.08 7.79 8.75
CA GLU A 65 -6.70 7.69 9.22
C GLU A 65 -6.62 6.75 10.42
N SER A 66 -7.43 6.99 11.47
CA SER A 66 -7.50 6.07 12.62
C SER A 66 -8.00 4.67 12.21
N PHE A 67 -8.93 4.57 11.27
CA PHE A 67 -9.42 3.27 10.78
C PHE A 67 -8.30 2.45 10.11
N ILE A 68 -7.50 3.07 9.24
CA ILE A 68 -6.40 2.39 8.54
C ILE A 68 -5.29 2.05 9.53
N GLN A 69 -4.85 2.99 10.37
CA GLN A 69 -3.75 2.76 11.31
C GLN A 69 -4.02 1.56 12.24
N ASN A 70 -5.29 1.33 12.58
CA ASN A 70 -5.74 0.23 13.43
C ASN A 70 -6.26 -0.98 12.65
N TYR A 71 -6.12 -1.02 11.32
CA TYR A 71 -6.60 -2.13 10.51
C TYR A 71 -5.89 -3.44 10.91
N THR A 72 -6.66 -4.52 11.06
CA THR A 72 -6.17 -5.81 11.54
C THR A 72 -5.28 -6.49 10.49
N LEU A 73 -4.21 -7.10 10.97
CA LEU A 73 -3.28 -7.90 10.18
C LEU A 73 -3.42 -9.37 10.52
N LYS A 74 -3.11 -10.23 9.56
CA LYS A 74 -2.80 -11.64 9.81
C LYS A 74 -1.53 -11.76 10.66
N GLU A 75 -1.33 -12.92 11.26
CA GLU A 75 -0.14 -13.25 12.04
C GLU A 75 1.15 -12.95 11.25
N TYR A 76 2.19 -12.54 11.96
CA TYR A 76 3.48 -12.28 11.36
C TYR A 76 4.02 -13.55 10.68
N GLY A 77 4.68 -13.38 9.53
CA GLY A 77 5.13 -14.50 8.69
C GLY A 77 4.07 -15.09 7.75
N SER A 78 2.81 -14.64 7.81
CA SER A 78 1.78 -15.03 6.84
C SER A 78 2.21 -14.76 5.39
N SER A 79 1.91 -15.70 4.48
CA SER A 79 2.22 -15.58 3.05
C SER A 79 1.19 -14.73 2.30
N ILE A 80 1.65 -13.94 1.33
CA ILE A 80 0.78 -13.28 0.34
C ILE A 80 0.15 -14.37 -0.52
N ILE A 81 -1.17 -14.42 -0.54
CA ILE A 81 -1.96 -15.38 -1.32
C ILE A 81 -2.65 -14.65 -2.46
N ASN A 82 -2.55 -15.20 -3.66
CA ASN A 82 -3.24 -14.76 -4.88
C ASN A 82 -4.72 -15.18 -4.85
N TYR A 83 -5.55 -14.60 -5.72
CA TYR A 83 -6.98 -14.92 -5.81
C TYR A 83 -7.26 -16.41 -6.10
N ASP A 84 -6.36 -17.08 -6.82
CA ASP A 84 -6.40 -18.52 -7.14
C ASP A 84 -5.86 -19.43 -6.03
N LYS A 85 -5.62 -18.87 -4.83
CA LYS A 85 -5.08 -19.55 -3.64
C LYS A 85 -3.61 -19.94 -3.74
N THR A 86 -2.91 -19.62 -4.83
CA THR A 86 -1.46 -19.81 -4.95
C THR A 86 -0.70 -18.79 -4.11
N LYS A 87 0.56 -19.10 -3.77
CA LYS A 87 1.46 -18.15 -3.10
C LYS A 87 2.01 -17.17 -4.14
N TYR A 88 1.97 -15.88 -3.82
CA TYR A 88 2.68 -14.87 -4.62
C TYR A 88 4.19 -15.14 -4.59
N PHE A 89 4.90 -14.93 -5.70
CA PHE A 89 6.31 -15.32 -5.78
C PHE A 89 7.22 -14.46 -4.88
N TYR A 90 6.93 -13.16 -4.73
CA TYR A 90 7.81 -12.23 -4.01
C TYR A 90 7.43 -12.04 -2.54
N GLN A 91 7.54 -13.11 -1.75
CA GLN A 91 7.19 -13.14 -0.32
C GLN A 91 8.12 -12.33 0.59
N ILE A 92 9.34 -12.01 0.15
CA ILE A 92 10.28 -11.26 0.98
C ILE A 92 9.96 -9.75 1.02
N GLY A 93 9.06 -9.30 0.14
CA GLY A 93 8.72 -7.89 -0.08
C GLY A 93 7.74 -7.29 0.92
N HIS A 94 7.18 -8.05 1.85
CA HIS A 94 6.18 -7.56 2.80
C HIS A 94 6.56 -7.79 4.27
N ILE A 95 5.89 -7.05 5.15
CA ILE A 95 6.06 -7.14 6.61
C ILE A 95 4.74 -7.42 7.35
N GLY A 96 3.63 -7.46 6.63
CA GLY A 96 2.31 -7.77 7.17
C GLY A 96 1.28 -7.89 6.07
N ILE A 97 0.18 -8.58 6.37
CA ILE A 97 -0.92 -8.82 5.44
C ILE A 97 -2.20 -8.38 6.13
N LEU A 98 -2.98 -7.52 5.47
CA LEU A 98 -4.27 -7.10 5.98
C LEU A 98 -5.23 -8.29 6.01
N THR A 99 -6.15 -8.32 6.98
CA THR A 99 -7.23 -9.32 7.01
C THR A 99 -8.30 -9.10 5.93
N LEU A 100 -8.10 -8.16 5.01
CA LEU A 100 -8.97 -7.93 3.87
C LEU A 100 -8.95 -9.16 2.97
N SER A 101 -10.11 -9.77 2.75
CA SER A 101 -10.23 -10.97 1.91
C SER A 101 -9.88 -10.67 0.45
N VAL A 102 -9.35 -11.67 -0.25
CA VAL A 102 -9.16 -11.62 -1.71
C VAL A 102 -10.39 -12.28 -2.35
N PRO A 103 -11.14 -11.59 -3.22
CA PRO A 103 -12.25 -12.21 -3.94
C PRO A 103 -11.78 -13.35 -4.85
N GLU A 104 -12.46 -14.49 -4.81
CA GLU A 104 -12.11 -15.67 -5.64
C GLU A 104 -12.32 -15.42 -7.14
N ASN A 105 -13.12 -14.41 -7.51
CA ASN A 105 -13.35 -14.02 -8.89
C ASN A 105 -12.19 -13.21 -9.52
N GLY A 106 -11.09 -12.99 -8.79
CA GLY A 106 -9.91 -12.27 -9.27
C GLY A 106 -10.09 -10.77 -9.46
N LEU A 107 -11.29 -10.24 -9.17
CA LEU A 107 -11.52 -8.81 -9.03
C LEU A 107 -10.91 -8.33 -7.69
N GLN A 108 -10.76 -7.01 -7.53
CA GLN A 108 -9.98 -6.39 -6.46
C GLN A 108 -8.47 -6.30 -6.75
N GLN A 109 -8.14 -5.73 -7.90
CA GLN A 109 -6.78 -5.47 -8.33
C GLN A 109 -6.30 -4.11 -7.84
N CYS A 110 -5.00 -3.97 -7.55
CA CYS A 110 -4.32 -2.71 -7.25
C CYS A 110 -5.21 -1.62 -6.57
N ALA A 111 -5.76 -0.67 -7.35
CA ALA A 111 -6.64 0.42 -6.89
C ALA A 111 -7.91 -0.04 -6.17
N ASP A 112 -8.51 -1.14 -6.61
CA ASP A 112 -9.74 -1.69 -6.06
C ASP A 112 -9.62 -2.06 -4.58
N ALA A 113 -8.44 -2.54 -4.16
CA ALA A 113 -8.16 -2.83 -2.77
C ALA A 113 -8.28 -1.56 -1.91
N LEU A 114 -7.78 -0.44 -2.42
CA LEU A 114 -7.82 0.85 -1.74
C LEU A 114 -9.24 1.44 -1.74
N ILE A 115 -9.95 1.30 -2.86
CA ILE A 115 -11.39 1.59 -2.99
C ILE A 115 -12.18 0.82 -1.93
N ARG A 116 -11.91 -0.48 -1.78
CA ARG A 116 -12.59 -1.32 -0.78
C ARG A 116 -12.32 -0.87 0.64
N LEU A 117 -11.07 -0.53 0.98
CA LEU A 117 -10.73 -0.02 2.31
C LEU A 117 -11.52 1.25 2.64
N ARG A 118 -11.57 2.22 1.70
CA ARG A 118 -12.35 3.45 1.88
C ARG A 118 -13.85 3.18 1.97
N ALA A 119 -14.39 2.33 1.09
CA ALA A 119 -15.81 2.01 1.07
C ALA A 119 -16.26 1.22 2.32
N GLU A 120 -15.46 0.28 2.81
CA GLU A 120 -15.75 -0.46 4.05
C GLU A 120 -15.63 0.43 5.29
N TYR A 121 -14.70 1.39 5.31
CA TYR A 121 -14.67 2.42 6.36
C TYR A 121 -15.99 3.18 6.41
N LEU A 122 -16.40 3.79 5.29
CA LEU A 122 -17.64 4.56 5.19
C LEU A 122 -18.87 3.70 5.55
N TRP A 123 -18.87 2.42 5.14
CA TRP A 123 -19.92 1.48 5.51
C TRP A 123 -20.00 1.26 7.03
N LYS A 124 -18.85 1.00 7.67
CA LYS A 124 -18.75 0.70 9.10
C LYS A 124 -19.05 1.90 9.99
N THR A 125 -18.72 3.11 9.54
CA THR A 125 -19.04 4.36 10.26
C THR A 125 -20.40 4.95 9.86
N ASN A 126 -21.25 4.18 9.18
CA ASN A 126 -22.58 4.60 8.75
C ASN A 126 -22.64 5.86 7.85
N GLN A 127 -21.58 6.13 7.09
CA GLN A 127 -21.47 7.23 6.12
C GLN A 127 -21.71 6.72 4.68
N LYS A 128 -22.73 5.88 4.50
CA LYS A 128 -22.94 5.12 3.25
C LYS A 128 -23.27 6.02 2.05
N GLU A 129 -23.87 7.17 2.31
CA GLU A 129 -24.18 8.21 1.34
C GLU A 129 -22.95 8.82 0.65
N LYS A 130 -21.79 8.77 1.30
CA LYS A 130 -20.50 9.22 0.75
C LYS A 130 -19.82 8.18 -0.15
N ILE A 131 -20.35 6.96 -0.24
CA ILE A 131 -19.75 5.91 -1.07
C ILE A 131 -20.10 6.18 -2.53
N GLY A 132 -19.08 6.46 -3.33
CA GLY A 132 -19.17 6.67 -4.77
C GLY A 132 -17.80 6.85 -5.39
N PHE A 133 -17.67 6.48 -6.66
CA PHE A 133 -16.43 6.58 -7.44
C PHE A 133 -16.76 6.87 -8.91
N GLU A 134 -15.86 7.54 -9.60
CA GLU A 134 -15.94 7.72 -11.04
C GLU A 134 -15.44 6.48 -11.79
N PHE A 135 -16.20 6.10 -12.82
CA PHE A 135 -15.67 5.24 -13.86
C PHE A 135 -14.53 5.95 -14.60
N THR A 136 -13.70 5.20 -15.32
CA THR A 136 -12.60 5.76 -16.12
C THR A 136 -13.09 6.76 -17.18
N SER A 137 -14.34 6.64 -17.60
CA SER A 137 -15.02 7.62 -18.47
C SER A 137 -15.51 8.89 -17.76
N GLY A 138 -15.21 9.09 -16.47
CA GLY A 138 -15.61 10.25 -15.66
C GLY A 138 -17.05 10.21 -15.14
N HIS A 139 -17.80 9.14 -15.40
CA HIS A 139 -19.19 9.05 -14.96
C HIS A 139 -19.24 8.58 -13.49
N TYR A 140 -19.80 9.42 -12.61
CA TYR A 140 -19.88 9.14 -11.19
C TYR A 140 -20.96 8.09 -10.86
N CYS A 141 -20.55 6.97 -10.27
CA CYS A 141 -21.43 5.93 -9.77
C CYS A 141 -21.47 5.97 -8.25
N SER A 142 -22.63 6.31 -7.66
CA SER A 142 -22.81 6.31 -6.20
C SER A 142 -23.52 5.06 -5.71
N TRP A 143 -23.12 4.60 -4.52
CA TRP A 143 -23.82 3.54 -3.80
C TRP A 143 -25.29 3.90 -3.58
N LYS A 144 -25.59 5.15 -3.21
CA LYS A 144 -26.98 5.61 -2.98
C LYS A 144 -27.88 5.37 -4.20
N LYS A 145 -27.43 5.74 -5.40
CA LYS A 145 -28.19 5.48 -6.63
C LYS A 145 -28.26 3.99 -6.95
N TYR A 146 -27.13 3.27 -6.84
CA TYR A 146 -27.10 1.83 -7.12
C TYR A 146 -28.06 1.05 -6.21
N ALA A 147 -27.99 1.29 -4.89
CA ALA A 147 -28.86 0.68 -3.89
C ALA A 147 -30.33 1.11 -4.09
N GLY A 148 -30.58 2.30 -4.60
CA GLY A 148 -31.92 2.77 -5.00
C GLY A 148 -32.48 2.14 -6.28
N GLY A 149 -31.73 1.25 -6.95
CA GLY A 149 -32.20 0.50 -8.12
C GLY A 149 -31.64 0.97 -9.47
N TYR A 150 -30.77 1.98 -9.48
CA TYR A 150 -30.15 2.45 -10.72
C TYR A 150 -29.02 1.52 -11.16
N ARG A 151 -28.91 1.26 -12.46
CA ARG A 151 -27.82 0.50 -13.07
C ARG A 151 -27.24 1.27 -14.26
N PRO A 152 -25.92 1.19 -14.48
CA PRO A 152 -25.32 1.78 -15.67
C PRO A 152 -25.72 0.99 -16.92
N LYS A 153 -26.02 1.70 -18.00
CA LYS A 153 -26.02 1.22 -19.37
C LYS A 153 -24.81 1.85 -20.05
N ILE A 154 -23.96 1.02 -20.65
CA ILE A 154 -22.67 1.44 -21.17
C ILE A 154 -22.66 1.21 -22.68
N GLU A 155 -22.39 2.28 -23.42
CA GLU A 155 -22.29 2.28 -24.88
C GLU A 155 -21.01 3.02 -25.27
N GLY A 156 -19.93 2.25 -25.46
CA GLY A 156 -18.58 2.81 -25.61
C GLY A 156 -18.17 3.61 -24.37
N ASN A 157 -17.81 4.88 -24.56
CA ASN A 157 -17.41 5.78 -23.46
C ASN A 157 -18.59 6.52 -22.79
N LYS A 158 -19.82 6.32 -23.27
CA LYS A 158 -21.02 6.96 -22.71
C LYS A 158 -21.66 6.03 -21.68
N VAL A 159 -22.02 6.60 -20.52
CA VAL A 159 -22.69 5.86 -19.45
C VAL A 159 -23.93 6.60 -19.00
N THR A 160 -25.07 5.94 -19.10
CA THR A 160 -26.35 6.44 -18.59
C THR A 160 -26.86 5.55 -17.47
N PHE A 161 -27.62 6.09 -16.53
CA PHE A 161 -28.12 5.34 -15.38
C PHE A 161 -29.64 5.23 -15.42
N TYR A 162 -30.16 4.00 -15.48
CA TYR A 162 -31.59 3.72 -15.50
C TYR A 162 -32.02 2.98 -14.24
N LYS A 163 -33.20 3.32 -13.73
CA LYS A 163 -33.80 2.62 -12.59
C LYS A 163 -34.51 1.36 -13.07
N ILE A 164 -33.78 0.24 -13.04
CA ILE A 164 -34.26 -1.05 -13.58
C ILE A 164 -34.27 -2.17 -12.54
N ALA A 165 -33.73 -1.93 -11.34
CA ALA A 165 -33.73 -2.89 -10.24
C ALA A 165 -34.58 -2.38 -9.06
N LYS A 166 -35.06 -3.31 -8.22
CA LYS A 166 -35.64 -2.97 -6.92
C LYS A 166 -34.57 -2.41 -5.99
N ALA A 167 -34.98 -1.55 -5.06
CA ALA A 167 -34.08 -1.01 -4.06
C ALA A 167 -33.53 -2.14 -3.16
N ASN A 168 -32.23 -2.12 -2.87
CA ASN A 168 -31.55 -3.12 -2.06
C ASN A 168 -30.32 -2.51 -1.39
N TYR A 169 -30.41 -2.35 -0.06
CA TYR A 169 -29.38 -1.72 0.77
C TYR A 169 -28.58 -2.75 1.59
N THR A 170 -28.67 -4.04 1.25
CA THR A 170 -27.95 -5.11 1.95
C THR A 170 -26.45 -5.05 1.71
N LYS A 171 -25.68 -5.64 2.63
CA LYS A 171 -24.23 -5.80 2.49
C LYS A 171 -23.86 -6.62 1.25
N THR A 172 -24.68 -7.61 0.89
CA THR A 172 -24.50 -8.40 -0.34
C THR A 172 -24.63 -7.53 -1.58
N ALA A 173 -25.62 -6.62 -1.64
CA ALA A 173 -25.74 -5.67 -2.74
C ALA A 173 -24.57 -4.69 -2.78
N PHE A 174 -24.01 -4.30 -1.64
CA PHE A 174 -22.82 -3.46 -1.56
C PHE A 174 -21.59 -4.13 -2.18
N TYR A 175 -21.35 -5.41 -1.94
CA TYR A 175 -20.25 -6.12 -2.63
C TYR A 175 -20.49 -6.28 -4.14
N LYS A 176 -21.75 -6.43 -4.58
CA LYS A 176 -22.08 -6.40 -6.02
C LYS A 176 -21.81 -5.02 -6.64
N TYR A 177 -22.09 -3.94 -5.90
CA TYR A 177 -21.73 -2.59 -6.29
C TYR A 177 -20.21 -2.42 -6.40
N LEU A 178 -19.43 -2.92 -5.42
CA LEU A 178 -17.98 -2.85 -5.50
C LEU A 178 -17.41 -3.60 -6.72
N ASN A 179 -17.94 -4.78 -7.04
CA ASN A 179 -17.55 -5.49 -8.27
C ASN A 179 -17.83 -4.67 -9.54
N LEU A 180 -18.94 -3.91 -9.58
CA LEU A 180 -19.21 -2.98 -10.67
C LEU A 180 -18.14 -1.87 -10.71
N ILE A 181 -17.78 -1.29 -9.56
CA ILE A 181 -16.72 -0.28 -9.48
C ILE A 181 -15.38 -0.83 -9.99
N TYR A 182 -14.97 -2.03 -9.54
CA TYR A 182 -13.73 -2.69 -9.96
C TYR A 182 -13.67 -2.97 -11.47
N THR A 183 -14.84 -3.06 -12.12
CA THR A 183 -14.92 -3.30 -13.56
C THR A 183 -14.61 -2.04 -14.37
N TYR A 184 -15.00 -0.87 -13.87
CA TYR A 184 -15.00 0.38 -14.65
C TYR A 184 -14.11 1.49 -14.08
N SER A 185 -13.60 1.30 -12.87
CA SER A 185 -12.76 2.25 -12.14
C SER A 185 -11.39 1.64 -11.93
N GLY A 186 -10.38 2.47 -11.67
CA GLY A 186 -9.03 2.00 -11.42
C GLY A 186 -8.10 3.16 -11.10
N THR A 187 -6.80 2.92 -11.22
CA THR A 187 -5.77 3.92 -10.89
C THR A 187 -5.97 5.24 -11.64
N LEU A 188 -6.27 5.17 -12.94
CA LEU A 188 -6.51 6.36 -13.76
C LEU A 188 -7.78 7.12 -13.33
N SER A 189 -8.88 6.42 -13.01
CA SER A 189 -10.11 7.08 -12.59
C SER A 189 -9.95 7.76 -11.23
N LEU A 190 -9.32 7.10 -10.25
CA LEU A 190 -8.99 7.72 -8.96
C LEU A 190 -8.07 8.92 -9.13
N TYR A 191 -7.08 8.84 -10.02
CA TYR A 191 -6.23 9.97 -10.32
C TYR A 191 -7.08 11.13 -10.86
N ASN A 192 -7.92 10.92 -11.87
CA ASN A 192 -8.71 12.02 -12.46
C ASN A 192 -9.74 12.62 -11.47
N GLU A 193 -10.37 11.78 -10.64
CA GLU A 193 -11.44 12.19 -9.72
C GLU A 193 -10.93 12.93 -8.46
N LEU A 194 -9.76 12.53 -7.93
CA LEU A 194 -9.33 12.90 -6.58
C LEU A 194 -8.38 14.11 -6.55
N PRO A 195 -8.48 14.96 -5.50
CA PRO A 195 -7.58 16.08 -5.30
C PRO A 195 -6.12 15.63 -5.21
N LYS A 196 -5.22 16.45 -5.75
CA LYS A 196 -3.77 16.23 -5.71
C LYS A 196 -3.19 16.77 -4.41
N VAL A 197 -2.28 16.03 -3.81
CA VAL A 197 -1.45 16.56 -2.71
C VAL A 197 -0.27 17.28 -3.35
N VAL A 198 -0.24 18.61 -3.18
CA VAL A 198 0.70 19.47 -3.91
C VAL A 198 2.08 19.49 -3.27
N ARG A 199 2.14 19.49 -1.93
CA ARG A 199 3.38 19.62 -1.16
C ARG A 199 3.65 18.37 -0.33
N GLU A 200 4.92 18.03 -0.14
CA GLU A 200 5.31 16.80 0.57
C GLU A 200 5.03 16.87 2.07
N GLU A 201 5.10 18.06 2.66
CA GLU A 201 4.75 18.33 4.04
C GLU A 201 3.25 18.11 4.34
N ASP A 202 2.40 18.21 3.31
CA ASP A 202 0.96 18.00 3.42
C ASP A 202 0.57 16.53 3.40
N LEU A 203 1.50 15.61 3.07
CA LEU A 203 1.23 14.18 3.07
C LEU A 203 0.73 13.72 4.44
N GLN A 204 -0.32 12.92 4.41
CA GLN A 204 -0.94 12.35 5.60
C GLN A 204 -1.38 10.92 5.37
N LEU A 205 -1.79 10.27 6.45
CA LEU A 205 -2.32 8.92 6.41
C LEU A 205 -3.56 8.82 5.49
N GLY A 206 -3.63 7.77 4.67
CA GLY A 206 -4.72 7.57 3.69
C GLY A 206 -4.49 8.24 2.32
N ASP A 207 -3.46 9.08 2.19
CA ASP A 207 -3.00 9.54 0.88
C ASP A 207 -2.45 8.37 0.05
N MET A 208 -2.45 8.55 -1.27
CA MET A 208 -2.06 7.50 -2.19
C MET A 208 -0.96 7.94 -3.14
N LEU A 209 0.15 7.19 -3.15
CA LEU A 209 1.21 7.30 -4.16
C LEU A 209 0.72 6.65 -5.45
N VAL A 210 0.75 7.38 -6.56
CA VAL A 210 0.09 6.97 -7.80
C VAL A 210 0.97 7.19 -9.04
N LYS A 211 0.94 6.20 -9.94
CA LYS A 211 1.32 6.33 -11.34
C LYS A 211 0.04 6.17 -12.17
N PRO A 212 -0.54 7.26 -12.71
CA PRO A 212 -1.76 7.17 -13.50
C PRO A 212 -1.51 6.38 -14.80
N GLY A 213 -2.51 5.63 -15.24
CA GLY A 213 -2.45 4.88 -16.50
C GLY A 213 -3.24 3.57 -16.48
N THR A 214 -3.23 2.90 -17.63
CA THR A 214 -3.78 1.57 -17.84
C THR A 214 -2.78 0.78 -18.69
N PRO A 215 -1.81 0.06 -18.10
CA PRO A 215 -1.66 -0.18 -16.67
C PRO A 215 -1.12 1.04 -15.90
N GLY A 216 -1.59 1.21 -14.66
CA GLY A 216 -1.08 2.16 -13.68
C GLY A 216 -0.79 1.42 -12.37
N HIS A 217 -0.26 2.12 -11.36
CA HIS A 217 -0.04 1.54 -10.03
C HIS A 217 -0.36 2.53 -8.91
N ILE A 218 -0.86 2.03 -7.79
CA ILE A 218 -1.26 2.87 -6.66
C ILE A 218 -1.03 2.16 -5.32
N LEU A 219 -0.53 2.91 -4.34
CA LEU A 219 -0.28 2.46 -2.98
C LEU A 219 -0.88 3.47 -2.01
N MET A 220 -1.27 3.01 -0.82
CA MET A 220 -1.78 3.87 0.24
C MET A 220 -0.76 4.03 1.35
N LEU A 221 -0.67 5.24 1.91
CA LEU A 221 0.03 5.51 3.16
C LEU A 221 -0.86 5.00 4.31
N VAL A 222 -0.32 4.09 5.14
CA VAL A 222 -1.10 3.34 6.14
C VAL A 222 -0.56 3.37 7.58
N ASP A 223 0.60 3.99 7.79
CA ASP A 223 1.02 4.48 9.11
C ASP A 223 1.92 5.70 8.92
N GLU A 224 2.05 6.53 9.94
CA GLU A 224 2.83 7.77 9.90
C GLU A 224 3.55 8.02 11.23
N VAL A 225 4.82 8.41 11.12
CA VAL A 225 5.60 8.93 12.24
C VAL A 225 6.26 10.24 11.85
N ILE A 226 6.44 11.14 12.81
CA ILE A 226 7.05 12.45 12.64
C ILE A 226 8.15 12.68 13.70
N ASN A 227 9.25 13.32 13.32
CA ASN A 227 10.31 13.69 14.27
C ASN A 227 10.22 15.17 14.69
N LYS A 228 11.12 15.61 15.58
CA LYS A 228 11.15 16.99 16.07
C LYS A 228 11.44 18.05 15.00
N LYS A 229 11.98 17.66 13.85
CA LYS A 229 12.25 18.55 12.70
C LYS A 229 11.07 18.66 11.75
N GLY A 230 9.97 17.94 12.01
CA GLY A 230 8.82 17.87 11.12
C GLY A 230 8.97 16.87 9.97
N GLU A 231 10.07 16.09 9.93
CA GLU A 231 10.27 15.07 8.89
C GLU A 231 9.31 13.89 9.16
N LYS A 232 8.57 13.50 8.12
CA LYS A 232 7.57 12.42 8.17
C LYS A 232 8.11 11.15 7.52
N LEU A 233 7.75 10.01 8.08
CA LEU A 233 7.93 8.70 7.47
C LEU A 233 6.62 7.93 7.43
N PHE A 234 6.45 7.08 6.42
CA PHE A 234 5.21 6.36 6.17
C PHE A 234 5.42 4.86 6.00
N VAL A 235 4.41 4.08 6.35
CA VAL A 235 4.26 2.69 5.90
C VAL A 235 3.37 2.67 4.68
N LEU A 236 3.69 1.85 3.69
CA LEU A 236 2.91 1.71 2.45
C LEU A 236 2.17 0.37 2.42
N ALA A 237 0.95 0.37 1.89
CA ALA A 237 0.20 -0.85 1.58
C ALA A 237 -0.24 -0.87 0.11
N GLN A 238 -0.33 -2.07 -0.46
CA GLN A 238 -0.78 -2.25 -1.84
C GLN A 238 -1.60 -3.52 -2.03
N GLY A 239 -2.50 -3.48 -3.03
CA GLY A 239 -2.94 -4.66 -3.77
C GLY A 239 -1.99 -4.94 -4.95
N ASN A 240 -2.38 -5.84 -5.85
CA ASN A 240 -1.62 -6.13 -7.07
C ASN A 240 -2.55 -6.50 -8.23
N THR A 241 -1.98 -6.68 -9.42
CA THR A 241 -2.65 -7.21 -10.61
C THR A 241 -1.87 -8.44 -11.10
N PRO A 242 -2.43 -9.66 -11.09
CA PRO A 242 -3.78 -10.05 -10.63
C PRO A 242 -4.04 -9.82 -9.13
N ALA A 243 -5.30 -9.95 -8.70
CA ALA A 243 -5.71 -9.72 -7.32
C ALA A 243 -4.99 -10.67 -6.35
N GLN A 244 -4.49 -10.12 -5.25
CA GLN A 244 -3.81 -10.86 -4.19
C GLN A 244 -4.05 -10.21 -2.83
N SER A 245 -3.54 -10.82 -1.77
CA SER A 245 -3.63 -10.30 -0.41
C SER A 245 -3.06 -8.88 -0.32
N VAL A 246 -3.84 -7.95 0.26
CA VAL A 246 -3.36 -6.59 0.51
C VAL A 246 -2.31 -6.65 1.62
N HIS A 247 -1.15 -6.06 1.38
CA HIS A 247 0.01 -6.25 2.25
C HIS A 247 0.80 -4.96 2.47
N LEU A 248 1.50 -4.90 3.61
CA LEU A 248 2.39 -3.83 4.01
C LEU A 248 3.77 -4.05 3.38
N LEU A 249 4.35 -3.01 2.79
CA LEU A 249 5.60 -3.11 2.07
C LEU A 249 6.83 -2.98 2.94
N LYS A 250 7.84 -3.77 2.63
CA LYS A 250 9.18 -3.66 3.19
C LYS A 250 9.98 -2.61 2.42
N ASN A 251 10.62 -1.67 3.13
CA ASN A 251 11.57 -0.75 2.50
C ASN A 251 12.94 -1.43 2.37
N PHE A 252 13.37 -1.71 1.14
CA PHE A 252 14.71 -2.27 0.87
C PHE A 252 15.78 -1.20 0.64
N ASN A 253 15.38 0.05 0.42
CA ASN A 253 16.28 1.14 0.08
C ASN A 253 17.00 1.69 1.32
N ASN A 254 16.48 1.40 2.52
CA ASN A 254 17.10 1.82 3.78
C ASN A 254 16.89 0.78 4.89
N ALA A 255 17.93 -0.02 5.16
CA ALA A 255 17.90 -1.06 6.19
C ALA A 255 17.68 -0.51 7.61
N SER A 256 18.12 0.72 7.89
CA SER A 256 17.95 1.34 9.21
C SER A 256 16.55 1.87 9.47
N LEU A 257 15.77 2.15 8.41
CA LEU A 257 14.41 2.67 8.51
C LEU A 257 13.34 1.61 8.24
N THR A 258 13.68 0.46 7.64
CA THR A 258 12.69 -0.52 7.20
C THR A 258 11.70 -0.94 8.32
N PRO A 259 10.37 -0.86 8.10
CA PRO A 259 9.68 -0.70 6.81
C PRO A 259 9.29 0.74 6.44
N TRP A 260 9.76 1.74 7.18
CA TRP A 260 9.40 3.14 6.97
C TRP A 260 10.00 3.72 5.69
N TYR A 261 9.20 4.50 4.95
CA TYR A 261 9.58 5.24 3.75
C TYR A 261 9.60 6.74 4.04
N SER A 262 10.69 7.39 3.64
CA SER A 262 10.69 8.84 3.43
C SER A 262 10.23 9.08 2.00
N LEU A 263 9.13 9.82 1.85
CA LEU A 263 8.52 10.09 0.55
C LEU A 263 8.81 11.53 0.17
N LYS A 264 9.24 11.71 -1.07
CA LYS A 264 9.40 13.02 -1.70
C LYS A 264 8.57 13.06 -2.96
N LYS A 265 8.09 14.25 -3.33
CA LYS A 265 7.39 14.46 -4.59
C LYS A 265 8.39 14.58 -5.75
N ASN A 266 7.96 14.23 -6.96
CA ASN A 266 8.79 14.31 -8.18
C ASN A 266 10.12 13.56 -8.06
N ALA A 267 10.12 12.47 -7.29
CA ALA A 267 11.29 11.68 -7.00
C ALA A 267 11.04 10.21 -7.38
N LEU A 268 12.15 9.50 -7.65
CA LEU A 268 12.13 8.05 -7.80
C LEU A 268 11.78 7.42 -6.45
N ILE A 269 10.68 6.65 -6.41
CA ILE A 269 10.31 5.84 -5.25
C ILE A 269 10.29 4.37 -5.66
N GLN A 270 11.26 3.60 -5.15
CA GLN A 270 11.36 2.17 -5.38
C GLN A 270 10.64 1.42 -4.27
N VAL A 271 9.78 0.48 -4.65
CA VAL A 271 9.04 -0.39 -3.75
C VAL A 271 9.19 -1.85 -4.20
N PRO A 272 8.91 -2.83 -3.33
CA PRO A 272 8.84 -4.23 -3.72
C PRO A 272 8.02 -4.45 -5.01
N GLY A 273 8.69 -4.88 -6.08
CA GLY A 273 8.05 -5.21 -7.36
C GLY A 273 7.67 -4.02 -8.26
N TYR A 274 7.98 -2.77 -7.89
CA TYR A 274 7.64 -1.60 -8.71
C TYR A 274 8.56 -0.39 -8.48
N SER A 275 8.69 0.49 -9.47
CA SER A 275 9.36 1.79 -9.33
C SER A 275 8.48 2.93 -9.86
N PHE A 276 8.34 3.98 -9.06
CA PHE A 276 7.68 5.22 -9.43
C PHE A 276 8.72 6.23 -9.86
N ASP A 277 8.89 6.44 -11.17
CA ASP A 277 9.91 7.38 -11.70
C ASP A 277 9.60 8.84 -11.34
N ASN A 278 8.31 9.16 -11.19
CA ASN A 278 7.81 10.45 -10.79
C ASN A 278 6.66 10.27 -9.79
N SER A 279 6.97 10.39 -8.50
CA SER A 279 6.00 10.26 -7.42
C SER A 279 4.94 11.37 -7.43
N GLN A 280 3.67 10.95 -7.54
CA GLN A 280 2.50 11.81 -7.47
C GLN A 280 1.57 11.29 -6.38
N PHE A 281 0.82 12.19 -5.75
CA PHE A 281 -0.02 11.87 -4.61
C PHE A 281 -1.44 12.40 -4.76
N ILE A 282 -2.42 11.58 -4.39
CA ILE A 282 -3.86 11.91 -4.40
C ILE A 282 -4.50 11.57 -3.05
N ARG A 283 -5.61 12.22 -2.71
CA ARG A 283 -6.32 12.07 -1.43
C ARG A 283 -7.81 11.83 -1.62
N PHE A 284 -8.42 10.95 -0.83
CA PHE A 284 -9.88 10.82 -0.84
C PHE A 284 -10.58 12.11 -0.38
N LYS A 285 -11.75 12.39 -0.96
CA LYS A 285 -12.63 13.50 -0.52
C LYS A 285 -13.24 13.16 0.85
N ASN A 286 -13.42 14.17 1.70
CA ASN A 286 -14.03 14.05 3.04
C ASN A 286 -15.54 13.80 2.98
#